data_AF-A0A439MF34-F1
#
_entry.id   AF-A0A439MF34-F1
#
_cell.length_a   1.000
_cell.length_b   1.000
_cell.length_c   1.000
_cell.angle_alpha   90.00
_cell.angle_beta   90.00
_cell.angle_gamma   90.00
#
_symmetry.space_group_name_H-M   'P 1'
#
loop_
_entity.id
_entity.type
_entity.pdbx_description
1 polymer ?
#
loop_
_entity_poly.entity_id
_entity_poly.type
_entity_poly.pdbx_seq_one_letter_code
_entity_poly.pdbx_strand_id
1 'polypeptide(L)'
;MQNDSDRFFVLTGGPGSGKTSLIEALQAKGFATTPEAGRGIIRDQMAIGGPALPWQDRGFFAELMLSWELRSWRAAHAEAGPVFFDRGAPDTIGYLRLCGLPVPNHVASAAEKFRYARRVFVTPPWPEIFTQDEERKQTLEEAERTFRSVTGVYAELGHELVPLPLASVEERVRFVIDQAALRQI
;
A
#
# COMPACT_ATOMS: atom_id res chain seq x y z
N MET A 1 2.24 2.77 25.07
CA MET A 1 1.10 2.82 24.15
C MET A 1 0.78 1.40 23.76
N GLN A 2 -0.43 0.94 24.07
CA GLN A 2 -0.92 -0.34 23.58
C GLN A 2 -0.99 -0.19 22.06
N ASN A 3 -0.21 -0.98 21.32
CA ASN A 3 -0.05 -0.83 19.89
C ASN A 3 -1.31 -1.36 19.22
N ASP A 4 -2.28 -0.49 18.99
CA ASP A 4 -3.59 -0.79 18.38
C ASP A 4 -3.46 -1.10 16.88
N SER A 5 -2.25 -1.38 16.40
CA SER A 5 -1.92 -1.67 15.00
C SER A 5 -2.51 -2.98 14.48
N ASP A 6 -2.98 -3.87 15.36
CA ASP A 6 -3.56 -5.17 14.97
C ASP A 6 -4.86 -5.02 14.17
N ARG A 7 -5.53 -3.86 14.23
CA ARG A 7 -6.68 -3.52 13.39
C ARG A 7 -6.34 -2.75 12.11
N PHE A 8 -5.06 -2.51 11.86
CA PHE A 8 -4.58 -1.81 10.66
C PHE A 8 -4.07 -2.81 9.63
N PHE A 9 -4.91 -3.07 8.63
CA PHE A 9 -4.63 -4.07 7.61
C PHE A 9 -4.07 -3.41 6.36
N VAL A 10 -2.91 -3.86 5.88
CA VAL A 10 -2.33 -3.33 4.64
C VAL A 10 -2.74 -4.19 3.45
N LEU A 11 -3.14 -3.55 2.36
CA LEU A 11 -3.17 -4.11 1.02
C LEU A 11 -2.00 -3.54 0.22
N THR A 12 -1.08 -4.40 -0.23
CA THR A 12 0.08 -4.00 -1.03
C THR A 12 0.20 -4.83 -2.31
N GLY A 13 1.04 -4.38 -3.24
CA GLY A 13 1.37 -5.05 -4.49
C GLY A 13 1.67 -4.08 -5.63
N GLY A 14 1.92 -4.63 -6.82
CA GLY A 14 2.17 -3.85 -8.03
C GLY A 14 0.96 -3.01 -8.49
N PRO A 15 1.15 -2.07 -9.43
CA PRO A 15 0.06 -1.50 -10.21
C PRO A 15 -0.69 -2.59 -10.99
N GLY A 16 -1.94 -2.30 -11.41
CA GLY A 16 -2.73 -3.21 -12.25
C GLY A 16 -3.23 -4.49 -11.57
N SER A 17 -3.11 -4.61 -10.25
CA SER A 17 -3.50 -5.82 -9.50
C SER A 17 -4.97 -5.83 -9.00
N GLY A 18 -5.77 -4.86 -9.45
CA GLY A 18 -7.16 -4.66 -8.99
C GLY A 18 -7.29 -4.20 -7.52
N LYS A 19 -6.21 -3.67 -6.92
CA LYS A 19 -6.19 -3.21 -5.53
C LYS A 19 -7.16 -2.06 -5.25
N THR A 20 -7.22 -1.06 -6.13
CA THR A 20 -8.12 0.09 -5.98
C THR A 20 -9.58 -0.36 -5.89
N SER A 21 -10.04 -1.21 -6.80
CA SER A 21 -11.40 -1.75 -6.77
C SER A 21 -11.69 -2.57 -5.51
N LEU A 22 -10.69 -3.27 -4.97
CA LEU A 22 -10.84 -3.99 -3.70
C LEU A 22 -10.96 -3.05 -2.50
N ILE A 23 -10.17 -1.97 -2.45
CA ILE A 23 -10.26 -0.94 -1.40
C ILE A 23 -11.62 -0.25 -1.45
N GLU A 24 -12.10 0.13 -2.64
CA GLU A 24 -13.43 0.72 -2.83
C GLU A 24 -14.55 -0.23 -2.38
N ALA A 25 -14.43 -1.52 -2.68
CA ALA A 25 -15.42 -2.51 -2.26
C ALA A 25 -15.41 -2.74 -0.72
N LEU A 26 -14.24 -2.72 -0.08
CA LEU A 26 -14.13 -2.75 1.38
C LEU A 26 -14.75 -1.51 2.01
N GLN A 27 -14.54 -0.33 1.42
CA GLN A 27 -15.16 0.91 1.86
C GLN A 27 -16.69 0.85 1.73
N ALA A 28 -17.21 0.33 0.61
CA ALA A 28 -18.64 0.14 0.40
C ALA A 28 -19.27 -0.84 1.40
N LYS A 29 -18.48 -1.73 2.02
CA LYS A 29 -18.89 -2.60 3.13
C LYS A 29 -18.82 -1.93 4.50
N GLY A 30 -18.47 -0.64 4.57
CA GLY A 30 -18.45 0.15 5.81
C GLY A 30 -17.13 0.13 6.56
N PHE A 31 -16.06 -0.43 5.99
CA PHE A 31 -14.74 -0.36 6.60
C PHE A 31 -14.05 0.97 6.29
N ALA A 32 -13.28 1.49 7.25
CA ALA A 32 -12.45 2.65 7.02
C ALA A 32 -11.28 2.29 6.10
N THR A 33 -10.90 3.21 5.20
CA THR A 33 -9.80 3.02 4.25
C THR A 33 -8.91 4.25 4.17
N THR A 34 -7.66 4.06 3.74
CA THR A 34 -6.74 5.16 3.45
C THR A 34 -6.42 5.22 1.95
N PRO A 35 -6.39 6.41 1.33
CA PRO A 35 -6.07 6.55 -0.10
C PRO A 35 -4.59 6.30 -0.38
N GLU A 36 -4.27 5.81 -1.59
CA GLU A 36 -2.89 5.61 -2.07
C GLU A 36 -2.12 6.94 -2.09
N ALA A 37 -1.05 7.04 -1.28
CA ALA A 37 -0.21 8.23 -1.19
C ALA A 37 0.35 8.66 -2.56
N GLY A 38 0.89 7.71 -3.32
CA GLY A 38 1.61 8.02 -4.54
C GLY A 38 0.77 8.67 -5.65
N ARG A 39 -0.53 8.38 -5.74
CA ARG A 39 -1.42 9.04 -6.72
C ARG A 39 -1.79 10.46 -6.27
N GLY A 40 -2.13 10.61 -4.99
CA GLY A 40 -2.40 11.93 -4.41
C GLY A 40 -1.21 12.88 -4.60
N ILE A 41 0.00 12.41 -4.27
CA ILE A 41 1.22 13.19 -4.44
C ILE A 41 1.46 13.57 -5.91
N ILE A 42 1.31 12.64 -6.86
CA ILE A 42 1.50 12.95 -8.28
C ILE A 42 0.54 14.07 -8.73
N ARG A 43 -0.75 13.97 -8.38
CA ARG A 43 -1.76 14.97 -8.74
C ARG A 43 -1.41 16.34 -8.16
N ASP A 44 -1.11 16.37 -6.86
CA ASP A 44 -0.78 17.62 -6.17
C ASP A 44 0.49 18.27 -6.73
N GLN A 45 1.54 17.47 -6.97
CA GLN A 45 2.81 17.97 -7.49
C GLN A 45 2.70 18.42 -8.95
N MET A 46 1.94 17.72 -9.79
CA MET A 46 1.65 18.19 -11.15
C MET A 46 0.89 19.51 -11.14
N ALA A 47 -0.12 19.66 -10.27
CA ALA A 47 -0.94 20.87 -10.20
C ALA A 47 -0.14 22.12 -9.79
N ILE A 48 0.89 21.96 -8.95
CA ILE A 48 1.73 23.08 -8.48
C ILE A 48 3.05 23.21 -9.24
N GLY A 49 3.33 22.35 -10.22
CA GLY A 49 4.64 22.29 -10.90
C GLY A 49 5.80 21.88 -9.98
N GLY A 50 5.51 21.08 -8.96
CA GLY A 50 6.46 20.63 -7.94
C GLY A 50 7.38 19.50 -8.42
N PRO A 51 8.56 19.34 -7.79
CA PRO A 51 9.57 18.41 -8.27
C PRO A 51 9.41 16.97 -7.75
N ALA A 52 8.57 16.74 -6.73
CA ALA A 52 8.44 15.44 -6.08
C ALA A 52 7.57 14.48 -6.91
N LEU A 53 8.07 14.11 -8.08
CA LEU A 53 7.43 13.20 -9.04
C LEU A 53 8.36 12.00 -9.29
N PRO A 54 7.83 10.79 -9.52
CA PRO A 54 8.64 9.58 -9.69
C PRO A 54 9.52 9.59 -10.95
N TRP A 55 9.28 10.50 -11.89
CA TRP A 55 10.10 10.73 -13.08
C TRP A 55 11.03 11.95 -12.97
N GLN A 56 10.93 12.75 -11.91
CA GLN A 56 11.71 13.97 -11.76
C GLN A 56 12.65 13.90 -10.55
N ASP A 57 12.11 13.69 -9.35
CA ASP A 57 12.88 13.48 -8.12
C ASP A 57 12.27 12.34 -7.30
N ARG A 58 12.85 11.14 -7.51
CA ARG A 58 12.42 9.90 -6.84
C ARG A 58 12.69 9.92 -5.35
N GLY A 59 13.76 10.58 -4.91
CA GLY A 59 14.11 10.67 -3.49
C GLY A 59 13.10 11.56 -2.77
N PHE A 60 12.81 12.73 -3.32
CA PHE A 60 11.82 13.63 -2.74
C PHE A 60 10.41 13.05 -2.79
N PHE A 61 10.04 12.38 -3.89
CA PHE A 61 8.78 11.64 -3.96
C PHE A 61 8.65 10.59 -2.86
N ALA A 62 9.72 9.84 -2.56
CA ALA A 62 9.73 8.87 -1.47
C ALA A 62 9.55 9.50 -0.08
N GLU A 63 10.14 10.67 0.17
CA GLU A 63 9.92 11.41 1.44
C GLU A 63 8.47 11.87 1.58
N LEU A 64 7.84 12.33 0.51
CA LEU A 64 6.42 12.69 0.52
C LEU A 64 5.53 11.45 0.74
N MET A 65 5.87 10.31 0.12
CA MET A 65 5.18 9.05 0.38
C MET A 65 5.26 8.69 1.86
N LEU A 66 6.46 8.72 2.46
CA LEU A 66 6.62 8.42 3.87
C LEU A 66 5.77 9.35 4.75
N SER A 67 5.87 10.66 4.53
CA SER A 67 5.10 11.67 5.28
C SER A 67 3.60 11.41 5.21
N TRP A 68 3.09 11.07 4.02
CA TRP A 68 1.68 10.72 3.81
C TRP A 68 1.29 9.47 4.59
N GLU A 69 2.09 8.40 4.52
CA GLU A 69 1.81 7.15 5.24
C GLU A 69 1.79 7.36 6.76
N LEU A 70 2.72 8.15 7.29
CA LEU A 70 2.75 8.48 8.72
C LEU A 70 1.52 9.30 9.14
N ARG A 71 1.04 10.21 8.28
CA ARG A 71 -0.21 10.93 8.50
C ARG A 71 -1.40 9.98 8.49
N SER A 72 -1.50 9.11 7.49
CA SER A 72 -2.58 8.11 7.37
C SER A 72 -2.63 7.18 8.59
N TRP A 73 -1.47 6.71 9.06
CA TRP A 73 -1.36 5.85 10.24
C TRP A 73 -1.87 6.56 11.51
N ARG A 74 -1.54 7.84 11.71
CA ARG A 74 -2.06 8.63 12.83
C ARG A 74 -3.56 8.88 12.71
N ALA A 75 -4.04 9.20 11.51
CA ALA A 75 -5.46 9.44 11.26
C ALA A 75 -6.31 8.18 11.54
N ALA A 76 -5.81 7.00 11.19
CA ALA A 76 -6.47 5.73 11.45
C ALA A 76 -6.73 5.44 12.94
N HIS A 77 -6.00 6.07 13.86
CA HIS A 77 -6.28 5.94 15.30
C HIS A 77 -7.60 6.61 15.72
N ALA A 78 -8.11 7.56 14.92
CA ALA A 78 -9.41 8.18 15.17
C ALA A 78 -10.57 7.23 14.86
N GLU A 79 -10.34 6.19 14.05
CA GLU A 79 -11.33 5.17 13.77
C GLU A 79 -11.48 4.24 14.97
N ALA A 80 -12.70 3.77 15.24
CA ALA A 80 -12.96 2.79 16.29
C ALA A 80 -12.76 1.34 15.83
N GLY A 81 -12.79 1.11 14.52
CA GLY A 81 -12.79 -0.22 13.90
C GLY A 81 -11.55 -0.53 13.07
N PRO A 82 -11.61 -1.62 12.29
CA PRO A 82 -10.58 -1.98 11.31
C PRO A 82 -10.37 -0.89 10.26
N VAL A 83 -9.11 -0.67 9.88
CA VAL A 83 -8.73 0.27 8.82
C VAL A 83 -7.91 -0.46 7.78
N PHE A 84 -8.31 -0.36 6.51
CA PHE A 84 -7.61 -0.95 5.37
C PHE A 84 -6.78 0.11 4.63
N PHE A 85 -5.47 -0.11 4.62
CA PHE A 85 -4.52 0.81 4.03
C PHE A 85 -4.19 0.40 2.59
N ASP A 86 -4.39 1.30 1.64
CA ASP A 86 -3.83 1.17 0.29
C ASP A 86 -2.35 1.55 0.33
N ARG A 87 -1.50 0.55 0.63
CA ARG A 87 -0.07 0.65 0.97
C ARG A 87 0.21 1.18 2.37
N GLY A 88 1.40 0.90 2.88
CA GLY A 88 1.85 1.39 4.19
C GLY A 88 3.29 1.91 4.14
N ALA A 89 3.80 2.37 5.28
CA ALA A 89 5.17 2.89 5.39
C ALA A 89 6.25 1.96 4.78
N PRO A 90 6.19 0.62 4.92
CA PRO A 90 7.13 -0.29 4.28
C PRO A 90 7.14 -0.23 2.74
N ASP A 91 6.04 0.15 2.08
CA ASP A 91 6.01 0.33 0.63
C ASP A 91 7.01 1.41 0.16
N THR A 92 7.34 2.39 1.01
CA THR A 92 8.34 3.42 0.71
C THR A 92 9.74 2.80 0.59
N ILE A 93 10.09 1.86 1.47
CA ILE A 93 11.36 1.11 1.37
C ILE A 93 11.37 0.29 0.07
N GLY A 94 10.26 -0.39 -0.23
CA GLY A 94 10.13 -1.17 -1.46
C GLY A 94 10.29 -0.31 -2.73
N TYR A 95 9.74 0.92 -2.71
CA TYR A 95 9.88 1.89 -3.78
C TYR A 95 11.34 2.38 -3.94
N LEU A 96 12.01 2.76 -2.85
CA LEU A 96 13.41 3.19 -2.87
C LEU A 96 14.33 2.09 -3.45
N ARG A 97 14.15 0.85 -2.98
CA ARG A 97 14.90 -0.31 -3.49
C ARG A 97 14.63 -0.58 -4.97
N LEU A 98 13.37 -0.49 -5.40
CA LEU A 98 13.00 -0.63 -6.82
C LEU A 98 13.70 0.41 -7.69
N CYS A 99 13.84 1.63 -7.17
CA CYS A 99 14.49 2.74 -7.84
C CYS A 99 16.03 2.71 -7.77
N GLY A 100 16.62 1.73 -7.06
CA GLY A 100 18.06 1.65 -6.84
C GLY A 100 18.62 2.72 -5.91
N LEU A 101 17.77 3.31 -5.05
CA LEU A 101 18.14 4.34 -4.11
C LEU A 101 18.46 3.74 -2.72
N PRO A 102 19.37 4.34 -1.94
CA PRO A 102 19.60 3.92 -0.57
C PRO A 102 18.34 4.13 0.28
N VAL A 103 18.18 3.33 1.32
CA VAL A 103 17.10 3.48 2.31
C VAL A 103 17.65 4.29 3.49
N PRO A 104 17.21 5.54 3.70
CA PRO A 104 17.64 6.32 4.84
C PRO A 104 17.19 5.71 6.17
N ASN A 105 17.99 5.92 7.23
CA ASN A 105 17.73 5.37 8.56
C ASN A 105 16.36 5.78 9.13
N HIS A 106 15.87 6.99 8.82
CA HIS A 106 14.55 7.43 9.28
C HIS A 106 13.40 6.70 8.59
N VAL A 107 13.57 6.30 7.32
CA VAL A 107 12.58 5.49 6.59
C VAL A 107 12.51 4.08 7.19
N ALA A 108 13.67 3.46 7.45
CA ALA A 108 13.73 2.16 8.13
C ALA A 108 13.11 2.23 9.53
N SER A 109 13.50 3.24 10.33
CA SER A 109 12.94 3.49 11.67
C SER A 109 11.43 3.70 11.64
N ALA A 110 10.90 4.34 10.59
CA ALA A 110 9.48 4.54 10.45
C ALA A 110 8.74 3.21 10.21
N ALA A 111 9.24 2.35 9.32
CA ALA A 111 8.63 1.03 9.09
C ALA A 111 8.64 0.12 10.34
N GLU A 112 9.63 0.28 11.23
CA GLU A 112 9.71 -0.45 12.50
C GLU A 112 8.76 0.11 13.57
N LYS A 113 8.54 1.43 13.60
CA LYS A 113 7.73 2.10 14.64
C LYS A 113 6.24 2.17 14.29
N PHE A 114 5.91 2.45 13.02
CA PHE A 114 4.55 2.63 12.54
C PHE A 114 4.06 1.30 11.96
N ARG A 115 3.87 0.33 12.87
CA ARG A 115 3.52 -1.05 12.52
C ARG A 115 2.06 -1.16 12.11
N TYR A 116 1.80 -2.22 11.35
CA TYR A 116 0.49 -2.66 10.91
C TYR A 116 0.22 -4.07 11.48
N ALA A 117 -0.97 -4.60 11.23
CA ALA A 117 -1.33 -5.95 11.58
C ALA A 117 -0.29 -6.96 11.06
N ARG A 118 -0.15 -8.08 11.79
CA ARG A 118 0.80 -9.14 11.41
C ARG A 118 0.56 -9.62 9.97
N ARG A 119 -0.69 -9.79 9.58
CA ARG A 119 -1.07 -10.20 8.21
C ARG A 119 -1.12 -9.01 7.28
N VAL A 120 -0.44 -9.13 6.15
CA VAL A 120 -0.43 -8.15 5.06
C VAL A 120 -0.99 -8.82 3.81
N PHE A 121 -2.03 -8.22 3.24
CA PHE A 121 -2.68 -8.75 2.05
C PHE A 121 -1.90 -8.31 0.81
N VAL A 122 -1.42 -9.28 0.04
CA VAL A 122 -0.62 -9.01 -1.16
C VAL A 122 -1.44 -9.30 -2.40
N THR A 123 -1.58 -8.29 -3.27
CA THR A 123 -2.25 -8.42 -4.56
C THR A 123 -1.20 -8.91 -5.58
N PRO A 124 -1.23 -10.18 -6.00
CA PRO A 124 -0.26 -10.69 -6.98
C PRO A 124 -0.35 -9.94 -8.31
N PRO A 125 0.72 -9.93 -9.13
CA PRO A 125 0.66 -9.50 -10.51
C PRO A 125 -0.42 -10.30 -11.25
N TRP A 126 -1.25 -9.61 -12.03
CA TRP A 126 -2.40 -10.23 -12.69
C TRP A 126 -2.46 -9.79 -14.15
N PRO A 127 -1.73 -10.47 -15.06
CA PRO A 127 -1.62 -10.09 -16.46
C PRO A 127 -2.97 -9.94 -17.19
N GLU A 128 -3.95 -10.78 -16.85
CA GLU A 128 -5.26 -10.83 -17.50
C GLU A 128 -6.10 -9.57 -17.27
N ILE A 129 -5.87 -8.85 -16.17
CA ILE A 129 -6.55 -7.57 -15.89
C ILE A 129 -5.60 -6.38 -15.94
N PHE A 130 -4.34 -6.62 -16.32
CA PHE A 130 -3.32 -5.58 -16.35
C PHE A 130 -3.60 -4.64 -17.52
N THR A 131 -4.02 -3.42 -17.19
CA THR A 131 -4.16 -2.33 -18.14
C THR A 131 -3.17 -1.23 -17.80
N GLN A 132 -2.70 -0.52 -18.82
CA GLN A 132 -1.93 0.69 -18.59
C GLN A 132 -2.86 1.78 -18.05
N ASP A 133 -2.43 2.40 -16.95
CA ASP A 133 -3.13 3.51 -16.33
C ASP A 133 -2.58 4.82 -16.92
N GLU A 134 -3.47 5.80 -17.17
CA GLU A 134 -3.09 7.12 -17.68
C GLU A 134 -2.12 7.85 -16.73
N GLU A 135 -2.22 7.61 -15.42
CA GLU A 135 -1.36 8.25 -14.41
C GLU A 135 0.04 7.60 -14.32
N ARG A 136 0.20 6.32 -14.71
CA ARG A 136 1.48 5.59 -14.63
C ARG A 136 1.63 4.62 -15.81
N LYS A 137 2.47 4.99 -16.77
CA LYS A 137 2.90 4.14 -17.91
C LYS A 137 3.90 3.07 -17.47
N GLN A 138 3.51 2.20 -16.54
CA GLN A 138 4.38 1.11 -16.08
C GLN A 138 4.15 -0.16 -16.90
N THR A 139 5.22 -0.91 -17.14
CA THR A 139 5.14 -2.22 -17.81
C THR A 139 4.71 -3.31 -16.82
N LEU A 140 4.23 -4.44 -17.34
CA LEU A 140 3.94 -5.62 -16.51
C LEU A 140 5.19 -6.07 -15.73
N GLU A 141 6.37 -6.01 -16.37
CA GLU A 141 7.64 -6.34 -15.72
C GLU A 141 7.94 -5.41 -14.54
N GLU A 142 7.70 -4.10 -14.69
CA GLU A 142 7.82 -3.14 -13.59
C GLU A 142 6.81 -3.43 -12.48
N ALA A 143 5.60 -3.87 -12.81
CA ALA A 143 4.60 -4.25 -11.83
C ALA A 143 5.02 -5.47 -11.00
N GLU A 144 5.60 -6.48 -11.66
CA GLU A 144 6.14 -7.66 -10.98
C GLU A 144 7.38 -7.32 -10.13
N ARG A 145 8.29 -6.48 -10.64
CA ARG A 145 9.45 -6.01 -9.88
C ARG A 145 9.02 -5.22 -8.64
N THR A 146 8.00 -4.37 -8.80
CA THR A 146 7.37 -3.65 -7.68
C THR A 146 6.82 -4.64 -6.66
N PHE A 147 6.02 -5.62 -7.11
CA PHE A 147 5.47 -6.65 -6.24
C PHE A 147 6.55 -7.39 -5.45
N ARG A 148 7.60 -7.89 -6.12
CA ARG A 148 8.72 -8.58 -5.45
C ARG A 148 9.43 -7.67 -4.44
N SER A 149 9.68 -6.42 -4.80
CA SER A 149 10.36 -5.45 -3.92
C SER A 149 9.55 -5.18 -2.65
N VAL A 150 8.27 -4.80 -2.78
CA VAL A 150 7.44 -4.44 -1.62
C VAL A 150 7.16 -5.64 -0.72
N THR A 151 6.84 -6.80 -1.30
CA THR A 151 6.56 -8.01 -0.52
C THR A 151 7.79 -8.53 0.22
N GLY A 152 8.98 -8.45 -0.39
CA GLY A 152 10.24 -8.76 0.28
C GLY A 152 10.48 -7.90 1.52
N VAL A 153 10.20 -6.59 1.45
CA VAL A 153 10.32 -5.70 2.61
C VAL A 153 9.37 -6.10 3.74
N TYR A 154 8.09 -6.37 3.44
CA TYR A 154 7.15 -6.79 4.49
C TYR A 154 7.58 -8.10 5.15
N ALA A 155 8.10 -9.06 4.38
CA ALA A 155 8.65 -10.31 4.92
C ALA A 155 9.89 -10.08 5.81
N GLU A 156 10.83 -9.23 5.38
CA GLU A 156 12.01 -8.85 6.18
C GLU A 156 11.62 -8.18 7.50
N LEU A 157 10.54 -7.42 7.51
CA LEU A 157 9.97 -6.78 8.69
C LEU A 157 9.13 -7.74 9.56
N GLY A 158 9.06 -9.02 9.21
CA GLY A 158 8.38 -10.06 9.98
C GLY A 158 6.86 -10.09 9.83
N HIS A 159 6.31 -9.50 8.76
CA HIS A 159 4.89 -9.66 8.44
C HIS A 159 4.61 -11.00 7.74
N GLU A 160 3.41 -11.51 7.96
CA GLU A 160 2.88 -12.68 7.27
C GLU A 160 2.18 -12.22 5.99
N LEU A 161 2.75 -12.59 4.85
CA LEU A 161 2.18 -12.25 3.55
C LEU A 161 1.00 -13.20 3.25
N VAL A 162 -0.15 -12.61 2.95
CA VAL A 162 -1.38 -13.34 2.59
C VAL A 162 -1.72 -13.02 1.13
N PRO A 163 -1.36 -13.89 0.18
CA PRO A 163 -1.68 -13.68 -1.23
C PRO A 163 -3.19 -13.71 -1.45
N LEU A 164 -3.71 -12.68 -2.12
CA LEU A 164 -5.10 -12.67 -2.53
C LEU A 164 -5.34 -13.60 -3.73
N PRO A 165 -6.49 -14.28 -3.78
CA PRO A 165 -6.84 -15.09 -4.94
C PRO A 165 -7.04 -14.22 -6.19
N LEU A 166 -6.68 -14.76 -7.35
CA LEU A 166 -7.01 -14.21 -8.68
C LEU A 166 -8.50 -14.51 -8.97
N ALA A 167 -9.37 -13.77 -8.31
CA ALA A 167 -10.80 -14.00 -8.26
C ALA A 167 -11.57 -12.67 -8.34
N SER A 168 -12.90 -12.74 -8.41
CA SER A 168 -13.74 -11.55 -8.44
C SER A 168 -13.49 -10.63 -7.24
N VAL A 169 -13.83 -9.34 -7.38
CA VAL A 169 -13.69 -8.37 -6.28
C VAL A 169 -14.47 -8.82 -5.04
N GLU A 170 -15.67 -9.36 -5.21
CA GLU A 170 -16.50 -9.88 -4.13
C GLU A 170 -15.83 -11.03 -3.37
N GLU A 171 -15.26 -12.00 -4.09
CA GLU A 171 -14.53 -13.12 -3.49
C GLU A 171 -13.29 -12.66 -2.75
N ARG A 172 -12.56 -11.68 -3.29
CA ARG A 172 -11.39 -11.08 -2.64
C ARG A 172 -11.77 -10.32 -1.37
N VAL A 173 -12.89 -9.59 -1.37
CA VAL A 173 -13.43 -8.91 -0.17
C VAL A 173 -13.73 -9.93 0.92
N ARG A 174 -14.48 -10.99 0.59
CA ARG A 174 -14.81 -12.07 1.53
C ARG A 174 -13.53 -12.70 2.09
N PHE A 175 -12.59 -13.04 1.22
CA PHE A 175 -11.30 -13.61 1.63
C PHE A 175 -10.54 -12.70 2.60
N VAL A 176 -10.47 -11.39 2.33
CA VAL A 176 -9.81 -10.42 3.22
C VAL A 176 -10.48 -10.36 4.59
N ILE A 177 -11.81 -10.26 4.62
CA ILE A 177 -12.59 -10.19 5.88
C ILE A 177 -12.39 -11.46 6.71
N ASP A 178 -12.48 -12.63 6.08
CA ASP A 178 -12.31 -13.93 6.75
C ASP A 178 -10.89 -14.08 7.31
N GLN A 179 -9.87 -13.74 6.53
CA GLN A 179 -8.46 -13.79 6.95
C GLN A 179 -8.11 -12.73 8.01
N ALA A 180 -8.81 -11.61 8.02
CA ALA A 180 -8.70 -10.59 9.06
C ALA A 180 -9.52 -10.95 10.33
N ALA A 181 -10.24 -12.08 10.32
CA ALA A 181 -11.14 -12.52 11.39
C ALA A 181 -12.20 -11.46 11.76
N LEU A 182 -12.64 -10.67 10.78
CA LEU A 182 -13.66 -9.64 10.95
C LEU A 182 -15.04 -10.25 10.74
N ARG A 183 -16.03 -9.77 11.50
CA ARG A 183 -17.42 -10.17 11.26
C ARG A 183 -17.93 -9.52 9.99
N GLN A 184 -18.64 -10.28 9.15
CA GLN A 184 -19.42 -9.70 8.06
C GLN A 184 -20.50 -8.81 8.67
N ILE A 185 -20.51 -7.53 8.27
CA ILE A 185 -21.55 -6.55 8.64
C ILE A 185 -22.80 -6.85 7.81
#